data_AF-A0A8S4S3W1-F1
#
_entry.id   AF-A0A8S4S3W1-F1
#
_cell.length_a   1.000
_cell.length_b   1.000
_cell.length_c   1.000
_cell.angle_alpha   90.00
_cell.angle_beta   90.00
_cell.angle_gamma   90.00
#
_symmetry.space_group_name_H-M   'P 1'
#
loop_
_entity.id
_entity.type
_entity.pdbx_description
1 polymer ?
#
loop_
_entity_poly.entity_id
_entity_poly.type
_entity_poly.pdbx_seq_one_letter_code
_entity_poly.pdbx_strand_id
1 'polypeptide(L)'
;MWPKDITQYKYIKILLYQSKEKLQACQPAFLFSIQSTLANRILSYFGHITRRGNESIEKLIVVGNVEGKRPRGRSPTRWSDQLRETGARTFYNAIQMAKDRTRWREILYDKITRHTSDHDPQS
;
A
#
# COMPACT_ATOMS: atom_id res chain seq x y z
N MET A 1 -50.74 4.84 4.22
CA MET A 1 -49.85 4.77 5.40
C MET A 1 -49.66 3.28 5.71
N TRP A 2 -48.59 2.64 5.21
CA TRP A 2 -48.42 1.19 5.32
C TRP A 2 -47.81 0.81 6.67
N PRO A 3 -48.36 -0.17 7.41
CA PRO A 3 -47.78 -0.63 8.66
C PRO A 3 -46.52 -1.43 8.34
N LYS A 4 -45.36 -0.90 8.73
CA LYS A 4 -44.07 -1.58 8.62
C LYS A 4 -44.05 -2.70 9.67
N ASP A 5 -44.43 -3.89 9.24
CA ASP A 5 -44.34 -5.11 10.03
C ASP A 5 -42.89 -5.31 10.52
N ILE A 6 -42.72 -5.44 11.83
CA ILE A 6 -41.42 -5.59 12.54
C ILE A 6 -40.61 -6.74 11.93
N THR A 7 -41.30 -7.75 11.40
CA THR A 7 -40.73 -8.94 10.79
C THR A 7 -40.01 -8.64 9.47
N GLN A 8 -40.55 -7.73 8.64
CA GLN A 8 -39.88 -7.30 7.41
C GLN A 8 -38.59 -6.52 7.70
N TYR A 9 -38.61 -5.64 8.71
CA TYR A 9 -37.42 -4.89 9.10
C TYR A 9 -36.32 -5.82 9.64
N LYS A 10 -36.68 -6.83 10.45
CA LYS A 10 -35.75 -7.85 10.93
C LYS A 10 -35.14 -8.65 9.78
N TYR A 11 -35.96 -9.08 8.81
CA TYR A 11 -35.50 -9.84 7.66
C TYR A 11 -34.54 -9.03 6.76
N ILE A 12 -34.91 -7.78 6.44
CA ILE A 12 -34.06 -6.87 5.66
C ILE A 12 -32.76 -6.58 6.41
N LYS A 13 -32.81 -6.37 7.73
CA LYS A 13 -31.60 -6.12 8.54
C LYS A 13 -30.66 -7.32 8.56
N ILE A 14 -31.18 -8.54 8.66
CA ILE A 14 -30.39 -9.78 8.60
C ILE A 14 -29.76 -9.93 7.22
N LEU A 15 -30.53 -9.73 6.15
CA LEU A 15 -30.01 -9.79 4.77
C LEU A 15 -28.94 -8.74 4.49
N LEU A 16 -29.11 -7.51 5.00
CA LEU A 16 -28.09 -6.46 4.90
C LEU A 16 -26.83 -6.81 5.69
N TYR A 17 -26.97 -7.45 6.86
CA TYR A 17 -25.84 -7.88 7.68
C TYR A 17 -25.06 -9.01 6.99
N GLN A 18 -25.76 -10.04 6.52
CA GLN A 18 -25.18 -11.16 5.77
C GLN A 18 -24.54 -10.68 4.46
N SER A 19 -25.17 -9.73 3.75
CA SER A 19 -24.59 -9.12 2.55
C SER A 19 -23.32 -8.33 2.85
N LYS A 20 -23.29 -7.53 3.93
CA LYS A 20 -22.07 -6.83 4.38
C LYS A 20 -20.95 -7.81 4.73
N GLU A 21 -21.28 -8.89 5.43
CA GLU A 21 -20.32 -9.93 5.82
C GLU A 21 -19.73 -10.64 4.59
N LYS A 22 -20.56 -10.98 3.59
CA LYS A 22 -20.10 -11.54 2.31
C LYS A 22 -19.24 -10.58 1.50
N LEU A 23 -19.59 -9.30 1.47
CA LEU A 23 -18.75 -8.26 0.84
C LEU A 23 -17.41 -8.15 1.57
N GLN A 24 -17.41 -8.11 2.91
CA GLN A 24 -16.20 -7.99 3.71
C GLN A 24 -15.30 -9.24 3.65
N ALA A 25 -15.86 -10.42 3.37
CA ALA A 25 -15.12 -11.67 3.13
C ALA A 25 -14.54 -11.80 1.71
N CYS A 26 -15.12 -11.11 0.71
CA CYS A 26 -14.67 -11.18 -0.69
C CYS A 26 -13.65 -10.06 -1.06
N GLN A 27 -13.53 -9.03 -0.23
CA GLN A 27 -12.62 -7.89 -0.41
C GLN A 27 -11.16 -8.08 0.07
N PRO A 28 -10.81 -8.95 1.05
CA PRO A 28 -9.48 -8.91 1.64
C PRO A 28 -8.42 -9.42 0.65
N ALA A 29 -8.69 -10.47 -0.12
CA ALA A 29 -7.74 -11.03 -1.07
C ALA A 29 -7.41 -10.08 -2.24
N PHE A 30 -8.42 -9.39 -2.78
CA PHE A 30 -8.22 -8.46 -3.89
C PHE A 30 -7.50 -7.18 -3.45
N LEU A 31 -7.93 -6.58 -2.33
CA LEU A 31 -7.27 -5.39 -1.78
C LEU A 31 -5.83 -5.70 -1.35
N PHE A 32 -5.60 -6.87 -0.76
CA PHE A 32 -4.27 -7.32 -0.39
C PHE A 32 -3.35 -7.54 -1.60
N SER A 33 -3.86 -8.18 -2.67
CA SER A 33 -3.14 -8.35 -3.94
C SER A 33 -2.77 -7.00 -4.59
N ILE A 34 -3.68 -6.03 -4.54
CA ILE A 34 -3.39 -4.67 -5.03
C ILE A 34 -2.33 -3.99 -4.16
N GLN A 35 -2.45 -4.07 -2.84
CA GLN A 35 -1.49 -3.45 -1.90
C GLN A 35 -0.08 -4.03 -2.07
N SER A 36 0.06 -5.35 -2.22
CA SER A 36 1.36 -6.01 -2.42
C SER A 36 1.96 -5.64 -3.79
N THR A 37 1.15 -5.63 -4.85
CA THR A 37 1.57 -5.22 -6.20
C THR A 37 2.02 -3.76 -6.22
N LEU A 38 1.26 -2.87 -5.56
CA LEU A 38 1.58 -1.45 -5.46
C LEU A 38 2.86 -1.22 -4.66
N ALA A 39 3.01 -1.87 -3.51
CA ALA A 39 4.21 -1.78 -2.69
C ALA A 39 5.46 -2.24 -3.47
N ASN A 40 5.35 -3.33 -4.23
CA ASN A 40 6.44 -3.81 -5.07
C ASN A 40 6.84 -2.78 -6.14
N ARG A 41 5.86 -2.20 -6.84
CA ARG A 41 6.12 -1.19 -7.88
C ARG A 41 6.80 0.06 -7.30
N ILE A 42 6.31 0.54 -6.15
CA ILE A 42 6.89 1.69 -5.43
C ILE A 42 8.36 1.41 -5.06
N LEU A 43 8.64 0.27 -4.44
CA LEU A 43 9.99 -0.09 -4.00
C LEU A 43 10.94 -0.37 -5.19
N SER A 44 10.44 -1.00 -6.25
CA SER A 44 11.21 -1.24 -7.47
C SER A 44 11.63 0.07 -8.14
N TYR A 45 10.67 1.01 -8.28
CA TYR A 45 10.92 2.34 -8.82
C TYR A 45 11.87 3.15 -7.93
N PHE A 46 11.71 3.07 -6.60
CA PHE A 46 12.61 3.71 -5.64
C PHE A 46 14.06 3.26 -5.80
N GLY A 47 14.28 1.94 -5.89
CA GLY A 47 15.61 1.39 -6.09
C GLY A 47 16.22 1.84 -7.43
N HIS A 48 15.41 1.89 -8.48
CA HIS A 48 15.85 2.38 -9.79
C HIS A 48 16.34 3.82 -9.71
N ILE A 49 15.53 4.74 -9.16
CA ILE A 49 15.88 6.17 -9.06
C ILE A 49 17.09 6.39 -8.15
N THR A 50 17.17 5.69 -7.02
CA THR A 50 18.26 5.89 -6.04
C THR A 50 19.65 5.64 -6.66
N ARG A 51 19.72 4.71 -7.61
CA ARG A 51 20.95 4.35 -8.33
C ARG A 51 21.21 5.18 -9.59
N ARG A 52 20.32 6.10 -9.96
CA ARG A 52 20.58 7.08 -11.03
C ARG A 52 21.62 8.10 -10.58
N GLY A 53 22.28 8.76 -11.55
CA GLY A 53 23.20 9.86 -11.28
C GLY A 53 22.50 11.03 -10.57
N ASN A 54 23.28 11.90 -9.92
CA ASN A 54 22.73 13.07 -9.22
C ASN A 54 22.18 14.16 -10.16
N GLU A 55 22.47 14.04 -11.46
CA GLU A 55 21.92 14.90 -12.52
C GLU A 55 20.49 14.48 -12.93
N SER A 56 20.01 13.32 -12.46
CA SER A 56 18.64 12.87 -12.70
C SER A 56 17.67 13.73 -11.90
N ILE A 57 16.81 14.46 -12.62
CA ILE A 57 15.72 15.27 -12.05
C ILE A 57 14.81 14.40 -11.19
N GLU A 58 14.54 13.17 -11.60
CA GLU A 58 13.70 12.22 -10.86
C GLU A 58 14.30 11.90 -9.49
N LYS A 59 15.63 11.73 -9.41
CA LYS A 59 16.33 11.53 -8.15
C LYS A 59 16.29 12.76 -7.27
N LEU A 60 16.46 13.94 -7.83
CA LEU A 60 16.35 15.20 -7.10
C LEU A 60 14.94 15.40 -6.52
N ILE A 61 13.89 15.09 -7.28
CA ILE A 61 12.49 15.21 -6.84
C ILE A 61 12.17 14.20 -5.74
N VAL A 62 12.65 12.96 -5.86
CA VAL A 62 12.39 11.90 -4.88
C VAL A 62 13.17 12.11 -3.58
N VAL A 63 14.43 12.52 -3.68
CA VAL A 63 15.32 12.73 -2.52
C VAL A 63 15.10 14.10 -1.88
N GLY A 64 14.74 15.10 -2.67
CA GLY A 64 14.50 16.47 -2.20
C GLY A 64 13.27 16.54 -1.31
N ASN A 65 13.47 16.98 -0.06
CA ASN A 65 12.36 17.42 0.77
C ASN A 65 12.01 18.85 0.38
N VAL A 66 10.85 19.06 -0.25
CA VAL A 66 10.34 20.42 -0.47
C VAL A 66 9.85 20.94 0.88
N GLU A 67 10.61 21.88 1.44
CA GLU A 67 10.27 22.59 2.66
C GLU A 67 9.01 23.45 2.46
N GLY A 68 8.21 23.59 3.52
CA GLY A 68 7.00 24.42 3.53
C GLY A 68 5.69 23.67 3.74
N LYS A 69 4.64 24.45 4.05
CA LYS A 69 3.28 23.95 4.31
C LYS A 69 2.54 23.81 2.97
N ARG A 70 2.03 22.60 2.66
CA ARG A 70 1.25 22.38 1.44
C ARG A 70 -0.10 23.13 1.50
N PRO A 71 -0.59 23.64 0.36
CA PRO A 71 -1.91 24.24 0.29
C PRO A 71 -3.01 23.20 0.56
N ARG A 72 -4.14 23.65 1.09
CA ARG A 72 -5.33 22.80 1.29
C ARG A 72 -5.79 22.24 -0.06
N GLY A 73 -6.23 20.98 -0.08
CA GLY A 73 -6.78 20.31 -1.27
C GLY A 73 -5.81 19.38 -2.01
N ARG A 74 -4.51 19.42 -1.73
CA ARG A 74 -3.55 18.42 -2.26
C ARG A 74 -3.40 17.27 -1.28
N SER A 75 -3.20 16.05 -1.77
CA SER A 75 -2.93 14.88 -0.93
C SER A 75 -1.78 15.17 0.05
N PRO A 76 -1.95 14.89 1.36
CA PRO A 76 -0.90 15.07 2.35
C PRO A 76 0.32 14.16 2.08
N THR A 77 0.08 13.00 1.46
CA THR A 77 1.03 11.90 1.34
C THR A 77 2.20 12.26 0.41
N ARG A 78 3.41 12.29 0.96
CA ARG A 78 4.66 12.32 0.20
C ARG A 78 4.96 10.92 -0.34
N TRP A 79 5.75 10.87 -1.41
CA TRP A 79 6.42 9.63 -1.81
C TRP A 79 7.21 8.98 -0.65
N SER A 80 7.89 9.78 0.18
CA SER A 80 8.56 9.30 1.40
C SER A 80 7.60 8.75 2.46
N ASP A 81 6.36 9.25 2.51
CA ASP A 81 5.31 8.69 3.38
C ASP A 81 4.84 7.34 2.87
N GLN A 82 4.71 7.16 1.56
CA GLN A 82 4.38 5.87 0.94
C GLN A 82 5.48 4.82 1.22
N LEU A 83 6.76 5.21 1.20
CA LEU A 83 7.87 4.34 1.59
C LEU A 83 7.78 3.88 3.05
N ARG A 84 7.42 4.78 3.96
CA ARG A 84 7.22 4.45 5.38
C ARG A 84 6.07 3.46 5.56
N GLU A 85 4.96 3.67 4.84
CA GLU A 85 3.79 2.77 4.86
C GLU A 85 4.12 1.39 4.30
N THR A 86 5.00 1.30 3.29
CA THR A 86 5.49 0.01 2.77
C THR A 86 6.48 -0.72 3.69
N GLY A 87 6.89 -0.11 4.81
CA GLY A 87 7.72 -0.74 5.86
C GLY A 87 9.20 -0.38 5.84
N ALA A 88 9.60 0.68 5.12
CA ALA A 88 10.96 1.20 5.25
C ALA A 88 11.14 1.92 6.60
N ARG A 89 12.10 1.48 7.43
CA ARG A 89 12.32 2.03 8.79
C ARG A 89 12.56 3.55 8.79
N THR A 90 13.33 4.06 7.83
CA THR A 90 13.47 5.50 7.55
C THR A 90 13.81 5.72 6.06
N PHE A 91 13.47 6.91 5.53
CA PHE A 91 13.76 7.27 4.14
C PHE A 91 15.26 7.23 3.82
N TYR A 92 16.10 7.74 4.72
CA TYR A 92 17.56 7.70 4.55
C TYR A 92 18.11 6.27 4.54
N ASN A 93 17.62 5.41 5.44
CA ASN A 93 18.04 4.00 5.44
C ASN A 93 17.60 3.29 4.15
N ALA A 94 16.41 3.59 3.63
CA ALA A 94 15.96 3.07 2.35
C ALA A 94 16.93 3.47 1.22
N ILE A 95 17.36 4.74 1.18
CA ILE A 95 18.37 5.20 0.19
C ILE A 95 19.65 4.38 0.31
N GLN A 96 20.19 4.19 1.52
CA GLN A 96 21.43 3.43 1.70
C GLN A 96 21.28 1.97 1.28
N MET A 97 20.18 1.32 1.67
CA MET A 97 19.89 -0.07 1.28
C MET A 97 19.68 -0.22 -0.22
N ALA A 98 19.05 0.77 -0.87
CA ALA A 98 18.79 0.76 -2.31
C ALA A 98 20.05 0.98 -3.16
N LYS A 99 21.16 1.49 -2.59
CA LYS A 99 22.45 1.56 -3.30
C LYS A 99 22.97 0.16 -3.63
N ASP A 100 22.82 -0.78 -2.72
CA ASP A 100 23.15 -2.18 -2.94
C ASP A 100 22.03 -2.88 -3.72
N ARG A 101 22.33 -3.26 -4.97
CA ARG A 101 21.34 -3.89 -5.85
C ARG A 101 20.91 -5.28 -5.37
N THR A 102 21.82 -6.05 -4.78
CA THR A 102 21.56 -7.43 -4.33
C THR A 102 20.69 -7.38 -3.08
N ARG A 103 21.12 -6.59 -2.09
CA ARG A 103 20.36 -6.38 -0.85
C ARG A 103 18.98 -5.78 -1.11
N TRP A 104 18.86 -4.86 -2.07
CA TRP A 104 17.56 -4.29 -2.45
C TRP A 104 16.61 -5.33 -3.05
N ARG A 105 17.12 -6.26 -3.87
CA ARG A 105 16.31 -7.35 -4.42
C ARG A 105 15.85 -8.32 -3.35
N GLU A 106 16.72 -8.65 -2.40
CA GLU A 106 16.35 -9.52 -1.26
C GLU A 106 15.18 -8.92 -0.48
N ILE A 107 15.21 -7.62 -0.20
CA ILE A 107 14.10 -6.91 0.49
C ILE A 107 12.81 -6.97 -0.34
N LEU A 108 12.90 -6.76 -1.66
CA LEU A 108 11.74 -6.83 -2.55
C LEU A 108 11.14 -8.23 -2.58
N TYR A 109 11.98 -9.26 -2.71
CA TYR A 109 11.53 -10.65 -2.69
C TYR A 109 10.92 -10.99 -1.36
N ASP A 110 11.61 -10.74 -0.25
CA ASP A 110 11.12 -11.02 1.10
C ASP A 110 9.79 -10.30 1.40
N LYS A 111 9.60 -9.07 0.87
CA LYS A 111 8.32 -8.36 0.93
C LYS A 111 7.24 -9.00 0.05
N ILE A 112 7.57 -9.58 -1.10
CA ILE A 112 6.61 -10.36 -1.90
C ILE A 112 6.29 -11.67 -1.16
N THR A 113 7.30 -12.45 -0.78
CA THR A 113 7.17 -13.80 -0.24
C THR A 113 6.43 -13.81 1.09
N ARG A 114 6.80 -12.94 2.04
CA ARG A 114 6.08 -12.81 3.32
C ARG A 114 4.63 -12.40 3.14
N HIS A 115 4.30 -11.65 2.09
CA HIS A 115 2.92 -11.29 1.80
C HIS A 115 2.17 -12.40 1.05
N THR A 116 2.81 -13.22 0.21
CA THR A 116 2.15 -14.35 -0.46
C THR A 116 1.91 -15.56 0.45
N SER A 117 2.80 -15.80 1.42
CA SER A 117 2.72 -16.95 2.34
C SER A 117 1.55 -16.88 3.34
N ASP A 118 1.10 -15.69 3.71
CA ASP A 118 -0.04 -15.51 4.63
C ASP A 118 -1.41 -15.81 3.98
N HIS A 119 -1.45 -16.08 2.67
CA HIS A 119 -2.68 -16.17 1.90
C HIS A 119 -2.76 -17.35 0.93
N ASP A 120 -1.85 -18.31 0.99
CA ASP A 120 -2.01 -19.57 0.26
C ASP A 120 -3.02 -20.47 1.00
N PRO A 121 -4.22 -20.73 0.46
CA PRO A 121 -5.20 -21.60 1.11
C PRO A 121 -4.80 -23.09 1.12
N GLN A 122 -3.65 -23.47 0.53
CA GLN A 122 -3.21 -24.85 0.35
C GLN A 122 -1.85 -25.21 1.00
N SER A 123 -1.27 -24.32 1.81
CA SER A 123 -0.04 -24.60 2.58
C SER A 123 -0.32 -25.04 4.02
#